data_AF-A0A377D050-F1
#
_entry.id   AF-A0A377D050-F1
#
_cell.length_a   1.000
_cell.length_b   1.000
_cell.length_c   1.000
_cell.angle_alpha   90.00
_cell.angle_beta   90.00
_cell.angle_gamma   90.00
#
_symmetry.space_group_name_H-M   'P 1'
#
loop_
_entity.id
_entity.type
_entity.pdbx_description
1 polymer ?
#
loop_
_entity_poly.entity_id
_entity_poly.type
_entity_poly.pdbx_seq_one_letter_code
_entity_poly.pdbx_strand_id
1 'polypeptide(L)'
;MTVKDDYNPETEQYTLTISQRTPATPDQAEKQPLHIPFAIELYDNEGKVIPLQKGGHPVNSVLNVTQAEQTFVFDNVYFQPVPALLCEFSAPVKLEYKWSDQQLTFLMRHARNDFSRWDAAQSLLQPTSS
;
A
#
# COMPACT_ATOMS: atom_id res chain seq x y z
N MET A 1 -3.19 10.44 -0.35
CA MET A 1 -2.21 9.49 0.19
C MET A 1 -1.36 9.04 -0.97
N THR A 2 -0.05 9.23 -0.91
CA THR A 2 0.88 8.83 -1.96
C THR A 2 1.79 7.75 -1.40
N VAL A 3 1.97 6.66 -2.12
CA VAL A 3 2.82 5.52 -1.73
C VAL A 3 3.89 5.32 -2.78
N LYS A 4 5.11 5.06 -2.31
CA LYS A 4 6.24 4.58 -3.10
C LYS A 4 6.82 3.37 -2.40
N ASP A 5 7.38 2.46 -3.17
CA ASP A 5 8.00 1.27 -2.66
C ASP A 5 9.36 0.98 -3.27
N ASP A 6 10.12 0.17 -2.56
CA ASP A 6 11.41 -0.35 -2.98
C ASP A 6 11.58 -1.78 -2.44
N TYR A 7 12.13 -2.67 -3.25
CA TYR A 7 12.48 -4.02 -2.84
C TYR A 7 13.98 -4.23 -3.02
N ASN A 8 14.64 -4.58 -1.93
CA ASN A 8 16.07 -4.89 -1.94
C ASN A 8 16.27 -6.42 -1.85
N PRO A 9 16.70 -7.09 -2.93
CA PRO A 9 16.90 -8.54 -2.94
C PRO A 9 18.13 -9.00 -2.14
N GLU A 10 19.10 -8.12 -1.86
CA GLU A 10 20.30 -8.49 -1.08
C GLU A 10 19.98 -8.59 0.42
N THR A 11 19.01 -7.80 0.89
CA THR A 11 18.59 -7.76 2.29
C THR A 11 17.23 -8.42 2.52
N GLU A 12 16.55 -8.82 1.45
CA GLU A 12 15.17 -9.34 1.47
C GLU A 12 14.22 -8.39 2.22
N GLN A 13 14.42 -7.08 1.99
CA GLN A 13 13.64 -6.02 2.61
C GLN A 13 12.72 -5.36 1.60
N TYR A 14 11.47 -5.17 2.01
CA TYR A 14 10.50 -4.36 1.28
C TYR A 14 10.20 -3.09 2.07
N THR A 15 10.29 -1.95 1.40
CA THR A 15 10.14 -0.64 2.01
C THR A 15 8.96 0.08 1.39
N LEU A 16 8.02 0.54 2.22
CA LEU A 16 6.95 1.45 1.83
C LEU A 16 7.24 2.85 2.39
N THR A 17 7.37 3.84 1.52
CA THR A 17 7.34 5.26 1.90
C THR A 17 5.96 5.82 1.60
N ILE A 18 5.26 6.24 2.65
CA ILE A 18 3.86 6.67 2.61
C ILE A 18 3.79 8.13 3.04
N SER A 19 3.20 8.97 2.19
CA SER A 19 3.03 10.39 2.46
C SER A 19 1.55 10.79 2.41
N GLN A 20 1.10 11.55 3.39
CA GLN A 20 -0.26 12.09 3.45
C GLN A 20 -0.27 13.61 3.28
N ARG A 21 -1.30 14.09 2.59
CA ARG A 21 -1.61 15.51 2.46
C ARG A 21 -3.12 15.68 2.39
N THR A 22 -3.61 16.73 3.04
CA THR A 22 -5.00 17.16 2.93
C THR A 22 -4.98 18.54 2.30
N PRO A 23 -5.56 18.74 1.10
CA PRO A 23 -5.66 20.06 0.50
C PRO A 23 -6.38 21.05 1.42
N ALA A 24 -6.02 22.32 1.34
CA ALA A 24 -6.75 23.38 2.04
C ALA A 24 -8.23 23.36 1.62
N THR A 25 -9.13 23.55 2.58
CA THR A 25 -10.56 23.73 2.34
C THR A 25 -10.91 25.21 2.53
N PRO A 26 -11.97 25.75 1.89
CA PRO A 26 -12.36 27.15 2.05
C PRO A 26 -12.43 27.62 3.51
N ASP A 27 -12.87 26.72 4.40
CA ASP A 27 -13.06 27.01 5.83
C ASP A 27 -11.82 26.76 6.69
N GLN A 28 -10.75 26.20 6.11
CA GLN A 28 -9.54 25.85 6.85
C GLN A 28 -8.31 25.76 5.93
N ALA A 29 -7.46 26.79 6.00
CA ALA A 29 -6.24 26.89 5.21
C ALA A 29 -5.12 25.94 5.68
N GLU A 30 -5.00 25.72 6.99
CA GLU A 30 -3.96 24.86 7.57
C GLU A 30 -4.51 23.46 7.91
N LYS A 31 -3.89 22.43 7.36
CA LYS A 31 -4.25 21.02 7.62
C LYS A 31 -3.06 20.31 8.25
N GLN A 32 -3.30 19.65 9.38
CA GLN A 32 -2.32 18.80 10.03
C GLN A 32 -2.44 17.35 9.54
N PRO A 33 -1.37 16.54 9.63
CA PRO A 33 -1.45 15.10 9.41
C PRO A 33 -2.51 14.46 10.31
N LEU A 34 -3.24 13.50 9.75
CA LEU A 34 -4.23 12.69 10.45
C LEU A 34 -3.61 11.37 10.91
N HIS A 35 -4.26 10.70 11.85
CA HIS A 35 -3.99 9.30 12.14
C HIS A 35 -4.81 8.43 11.18
N ILE A 36 -4.14 7.89 10.16
CA ILE A 36 -4.73 7.10 9.10
C ILE A 36 -4.39 5.62 9.31
N PRO A 37 -5.38 4.76 9.62
CA PRO A 37 -5.18 3.32 9.57
C PRO A 37 -5.03 2.88 8.12
N PHE A 38 -3.89 2.32 7.76
CA PHE A 38 -3.54 1.97 6.39
C PHE A 38 -3.28 0.46 6.30
N ALA A 39 -4.33 -0.31 5.96
CA ALA A 39 -4.25 -1.76 5.85
C ALA A 39 -3.53 -2.20 4.57
N ILE A 40 -2.61 -3.16 4.69
CA ILE A 40 -1.84 -3.74 3.59
C ILE A 40 -1.82 -5.26 3.63
N GLU A 41 -1.60 -5.89 2.49
CA GLU A 41 -1.23 -7.30 2.37
C GLU A 41 -0.19 -7.46 1.25
N LEU A 42 0.87 -8.24 1.48
CA LEU A 42 1.92 -8.47 0.47
C LEU A 42 1.76 -9.87 -0.10
N TYR A 43 1.83 -9.99 -1.43
CA TYR A 43 1.73 -11.27 -2.13
C TYR A 43 3.04 -11.64 -2.79
N ASP A 44 3.40 -12.92 -2.72
CA ASP A 44 4.47 -13.51 -3.54
C ASP A 44 3.99 -13.76 -4.98
N ASN A 45 4.87 -14.30 -5.83
CA ASN A 45 4.57 -14.62 -7.22
C ASN A 45 3.55 -15.77 -7.42
N GLU A 46 3.26 -16.55 -6.38
CA GLU A 46 2.24 -17.61 -6.40
C GLU A 46 0.88 -17.11 -5.87
N GLY A 47 0.80 -15.87 -5.39
CA GLY A 47 -0.40 -15.30 -4.78
C GLY A 47 -0.61 -15.70 -3.33
N LYS A 48 0.43 -16.19 -2.64
CA LYS A 48 0.39 -16.43 -1.20
C LYS A 48 0.81 -15.17 -0.46
N VAL A 49 0.26 -15.02 0.75
CA VAL A 49 0.55 -13.86 1.61
C VAL A 49 1.92 -14.01 2.24
N ILE A 50 2.74 -12.98 2.10
CA ILE A 50 4.03 -12.85 2.77
C ILE A 50 3.79 -12.31 4.18
N PRO A 51 4.22 -13.01 5.24
CA PRO A 51 4.07 -12.53 6.61
C PRO A 51 4.81 -11.21 6.85
N LEU A 52 4.11 -10.22 7.40
CA LEU A 52 4.72 -8.94 7.74
C LEU A 52 5.51 -9.05 9.04
N GLN A 53 6.79 -8.69 9.00
CA GLN A 53 7.67 -8.74 10.15
C GLN A 53 8.81 -7.73 10.04
N LYS A 54 9.41 -7.37 11.19
CA LYS A 54 10.61 -6.55 11.27
C LYS A 54 11.40 -6.90 12.53
N GLY A 55 12.71 -7.09 12.41
CA GLY A 55 13.59 -7.44 13.53
C GLY A 55 13.19 -8.74 14.25
N GLY A 56 12.61 -9.70 13.52
CA GLY A 56 12.13 -10.97 14.08
C GLY A 56 10.77 -10.90 14.79
N HIS A 57 10.08 -9.76 14.73
CA HIS A 57 8.76 -9.60 15.33
C HIS A 57 7.67 -9.42 14.27
N PRO A 58 6.48 -10.03 14.44
CA PRO A 58 5.34 -9.77 13.57
C PRO A 58 4.96 -8.29 13.58
N VAL A 59 4.63 -7.77 12.40
CA VAL A 59 4.10 -6.40 12.22
C VAL A 59 2.63 -6.50 11.86
N ASN A 60 1.81 -5.62 12.44
CA ASN A 60 0.38 -5.56 12.12
C ASN A 60 0.19 -5.10 10.66
N SER A 61 -0.76 -5.72 9.95
CA SER A 61 -1.12 -5.33 8.58
C SER A 61 -1.78 -3.96 8.47
N VAL A 62 -2.31 -3.42 9.57
CA VAL A 62 -2.82 -2.05 9.65
C VAL A 62 -1.70 -1.13 10.14
N LEU A 63 -1.09 -0.41 9.20
CA LEU A 63 -0.04 0.56 9.49
C LEU A 63 -0.65 1.85 10.04
N ASN A 64 -0.04 2.41 11.08
CA ASN A 64 -0.45 3.68 11.67
C ASN A 64 0.26 4.84 10.97
N VAL A 65 -0.34 5.38 9.90
CA VAL A 65 0.21 6.52 9.17
C VAL A 65 -0.21 7.81 9.87
N THR A 66 0.71 8.43 10.59
CA THR A 66 0.48 9.53 11.52
C THR A 66 1.28 10.79 11.19
N GLN A 67 2.38 10.66 10.44
CA GLN A 67 3.19 11.79 10.01
C GLN A 67 2.90 12.13 8.54
N ALA A 68 3.35 13.31 8.11
CA ALA A 68 3.22 13.75 6.72
C ALA A 68 3.92 12.80 5.73
N GLU A 69 5.05 12.21 6.14
CA GLU A 69 5.77 11.17 5.41
C GLU A 69 6.37 10.18 6.42
N GLN A 70 6.23 8.89 6.15
CA GLN A 70 6.72 7.80 7.00
C GLN A 70 7.19 6.62 6.17
N THR A 71 8.21 5.93 6.66
CA THR A 71 8.75 4.73 6.03
C THR A 71 8.51 3.51 6.90
N PHE A 72 7.93 2.48 6.31
CA PHE A 72 7.73 1.16 6.90
C PHE A 72 8.63 0.17 6.16
N VAL A 73 9.35 -0.65 6.91
CA VAL A 73 10.27 -1.66 6.36
C VAL A 73 9.84 -3.01 6.87
N PHE A 74 9.78 -3.98 5.97
CA PHE A 74 9.43 -5.36 6.24
C PHE A 74 10.61 -6.25 5.88
N ASP A 75 11.05 -7.07 6.83
CA ASP A 75 12.14 -8.04 6.67
C ASP A 75 11.58 -9.39 6.22
N ASN A 76 12.45 -10.30 5.77
CA ASN A 76 12.10 -11.65 5.34
C ASN A 76 11.06 -11.66 4.21
N VAL A 77 11.18 -10.70 3.29
CA VAL A 77 10.38 -10.61 2.07
C VAL A 77 11.18 -11.29 0.97
N TYR A 78 11.04 -12.62 0.85
CA TYR A 78 11.89 -13.47 0.00
C TYR A 78 11.70 -13.26 -1.51
N PHE A 79 10.66 -12.52 -1.93
CA PHE A 79 10.34 -12.23 -3.32
C PHE A 79 9.88 -10.78 -3.43
N GLN A 80 10.13 -10.15 -4.59
CA GLN A 80 9.56 -8.85 -4.88
C GLN A 80 8.02 -8.93 -4.80
N PRO A 81 7.38 -8.25 -3.84
CA PRO A 81 5.97 -8.48 -3.56
C PRO A 81 5.06 -7.70 -4.53
N VAL A 82 3.82 -8.17 -4.66
CA VAL A 82 2.71 -7.36 -5.17
C VAL A 82 1.90 -6.86 -3.97
N PRO A 83 1.88 -5.54 -3.68
CA PRO A 83 1.28 -5.03 -2.43
C PRO A 83 -0.21 -4.68 -2.54
N ALA A 84 -1.17 -5.45 -2.00
CA ALA A 84 -2.50 -4.87 -1.81
C ALA A 84 -2.44 -3.72 -0.79
N LEU A 85 -2.81 -2.52 -1.22
CA LEU A 85 -2.75 -1.29 -0.43
C LEU A 85 -4.17 -0.79 -0.09
N LEU A 86 -4.32 -0.12 1.04
CA LEU A 86 -5.60 0.42 1.52
C LEU A 86 -6.72 -0.65 1.52
N CYS A 87 -6.38 -1.88 1.95
CA CYS A 87 -7.30 -3.01 1.98
C CYS A 87 -8.62 -2.65 2.69
N GLU A 88 -9.73 -3.15 2.16
CA GLU A 88 -11.10 -2.88 2.64
C GLU A 88 -11.45 -1.40 2.79
N PHE A 89 -10.79 -0.52 2.03
CA PHE A 89 -10.95 0.92 2.17
C PHE A 89 -10.71 1.39 3.61
N SER A 90 -9.67 0.83 4.25
CA SER A 90 -9.33 1.06 5.67
C SER A 90 -9.31 2.52 6.13
N ALA A 91 -9.13 3.47 5.22
CA ALA A 91 -9.40 4.88 5.45
C ALA A 91 -9.98 5.57 4.20
N PRO A 92 -10.82 6.61 4.38
CA PRO A 92 -11.46 7.33 3.28
C PRO A 92 -10.50 8.33 2.62
N VAL A 93 -9.46 7.81 1.96
CA VAL A 93 -8.41 8.62 1.32
C VAL A 93 -8.27 8.28 -0.15
N LYS A 94 -7.92 9.28 -0.96
CA LYS A 94 -7.44 9.02 -2.33
C LYS A 94 -6.05 8.43 -2.27
N LEU A 95 -5.89 7.21 -2.79
CA LEU A 95 -4.60 6.54 -2.92
C LEU A 95 -3.95 6.89 -4.27
N GLU A 96 -2.67 7.24 -4.23
CA GLU A 96 -1.81 7.47 -5.39
C GLU A 96 -0.63 6.48 -5.27
N TYR A 97 -0.65 5.44 -6.10
CA TYR A 97 0.45 4.47 -6.24
C TYR A 97 0.60 4.09 -7.70
N LYS A 98 1.84 3.90 -8.16
CA LYS A 98 2.15 3.64 -9.57
C LYS A 98 2.05 2.14 -9.87
N TRP A 99 0.84 1.64 -9.83
CA TRP A 99 0.54 0.27 -10.23
C TRP A 99 0.91 0.02 -11.69
N SER A 100 1.51 -1.13 -11.97
CA SER A 100 1.57 -1.68 -13.32
C SER A 100 0.32 -2.52 -13.63
N ASP A 101 -0.07 -2.60 -14.90
CA ASP A 101 -1.19 -3.43 -15.36
C ASP A 101 -1.04 -4.90 -14.96
N GLN A 102 0.21 -5.39 -14.93
CA GLN A 102 0.52 -6.76 -14.51
C GLN A 102 0.20 -6.97 -13.03
N GLN A 103 0.58 -6.03 -12.16
CA GLN A 103 0.26 -6.10 -10.73
C GLN A 103 -1.25 -6.00 -10.49
N LEU A 104 -1.97 -5.12 -11.21
CA LEU A 104 -3.42 -5.00 -11.08
C LEU A 104 -4.13 -6.30 -11.52
N THR A 105 -3.75 -6.84 -12.68
CA THR A 105 -4.28 -8.12 -13.18
C THR A 105 -3.95 -9.27 -12.22
N PHE A 106 -2.77 -9.24 -11.60
CA PHE A 106 -2.38 -10.20 -10.57
C PHE A 106 -3.31 -10.11 -9.35
N LEU A 107 -3.52 -8.90 -8.81
CA LEU A 107 -4.39 -8.68 -7.65
C LEU A 107 -5.83 -9.10 -7.94
N MET A 108 -6.36 -8.83 -9.14
CA MET A 108 -7.69 -9.29 -9.56
C MET A 108 -7.85 -10.82 -9.46
N ARG A 109 -6.78 -11.58 -9.72
CA ARG A 109 -6.79 -13.05 -9.68
C ARG A 109 -6.50 -13.61 -8.28
N HIS A 110 -5.56 -13.01 -7.58
CA HIS A 110 -4.93 -13.63 -6.41
C HIS A 110 -5.29 -12.98 -5.07
N ALA A 111 -5.75 -11.73 -5.05
CA ALA A 111 -6.04 -11.06 -3.79
C ALA A 111 -7.08 -11.88 -2.99
N ARG A 112 -6.87 -12.01 -1.67
CA ARG A 112 -7.78 -12.79 -0.81
C ARG A 112 -9.11 -12.07 -0.58
N ASN A 113 -9.09 -10.74 -0.60
CA ASN A 113 -10.26 -9.92 -0.39
C ASN A 113 -10.92 -9.51 -1.71
N ASP A 114 -12.23 -9.67 -1.81
CA ASP A 114 -13.02 -9.31 -2.99
C ASP A 114 -12.99 -7.80 -3.29
N PHE A 115 -12.91 -6.96 -2.25
CA PHE A 115 -12.73 -5.51 -2.43
C PHE A 115 -11.41 -5.20 -3.13
N SER A 116 -10.30 -5.84 -2.73
CA SER A 116 -9.00 -5.63 -3.36
C SER A 116 -9.00 -6.09 -4.83
N ARG A 117 -9.72 -7.16 -5.17
CA ARG A 117 -9.90 -7.58 -6.56
C ARG A 117 -10.68 -6.55 -7.37
N TRP A 118 -11.78 -6.06 -6.81
CA TRP A 118 -12.63 -5.05 -7.45
C TRP A 118 -11.88 -3.72 -7.63
N ASP A 119 -11.16 -3.25 -6.61
CA ASP A 119 -10.40 -1.99 -6.65
C ASP A 119 -9.24 -2.05 -7.64
N ALA A 120 -8.57 -3.20 -7.77
CA ALA A 120 -7.58 -3.43 -8.80
C ALA A 120 -8.18 -3.34 -10.21
N ALA A 121 -9.38 -3.90 -10.41
CA ALA A 121 -10.09 -3.79 -11.68
C ALA A 121 -10.49 -2.33 -11.99
N GLN A 122 -10.94 -1.57 -11.00
CA GLN A 122 -11.24 -0.14 -11.16
C GLN A 122 -10.00 0.66 -11.53
N SER A 123 -8.88 0.40 -10.84
CA SER A 123 -7.59 1.07 -11.10
C SER A 123 -7.07 0.80 -12.51
N LEU A 124 -7.27 -0.43 -13.03
CA LEU A 124 -6.86 -0.80 -14.40
C LEU A 124 -7.68 -0.07 -15.48
N LEU A 125 -8.95 0.25 -15.17
CA LEU A 125 -9.85 0.96 -16.08
C LEU A 125 -9.64 2.48 -16.06
N GLN A 126 -8.92 3.02 -15.07
CA GLN A 126 -8.63 4.45 -15.01
C GLN A 126 -7.54 4.80 -16.03
N PRO A 127 -7.78 5.77 -16.94
CA PRO A 127 -6.77 6.19 -17.89
C PRO A 127 -5.55 6.75 -17.15
N THR A 128 -4.38 6.17 -17.39
CA THR A 128 -3.10 6.71 -16.91
C THR A 128 -2.98 8.13 -17.46
N SER A 129 -3.12 9.14 -16.59
CA SER A 129 -2.92 10.53 -17.00
C SER A 129 -1.47 10.66 -17.46
N SER A 130 -1.30 10.88 -18.77
CA SER A 130 -0.01 11.00 -19.45
C SER A 130 0.72 12.29 -19.06
#